data_AF-A0A935HHZ9-F1
#
_entry.id   AF-A0A935HHZ9-F1
#
_cell.length_a   1.000
_cell.length_b   1.000
_cell.length_c   1.000
_cell.angle_alpha   90.00
_cell.angle_beta   90.00
_cell.angle_gamma   90.00
#
_symmetry.space_group_name_H-M   'P 1'
#
loop_
_entity.id
_entity.type
_entity.pdbx_description
1 polymer ?
#
loop_
_entity_poly.entity_id
_entity_poly.type
_entity_poly.pdbx_seq_one_letter_code
_entity_poly.pdbx_strand_id
1 'polypeptide(L)'
;MSRKISSYVQTDLGRMRQQNEDDFVWVQNLWSKPELLLIGVIDGVGGYSGGAEAALITKTTIENYLQNLSIGEPLQLLKEAVIVANNIIHEKRNSETELSRMSCVLTVAVLDAEKEMMYVAHVGDSRGYIFRNGRLLKITKDHSLVGMKEDSGYLTEEEAMHHPRGNEITKMLGEIYMDIENRDDCIDFIEHSFLPNDIALFCSDGLTDLINQARMIEILIQPDMLQQKVQHLIDKANELGGKDNITVALAQYSAKKSDQKRIYKRAIEVPVVDENQSELVKKKTTRKKKEWIILAITMFVVGFLANWLGTRKLLNLEPPPISDTVYVYKDSASLADSLRLKDTLINATDTIFKYSTRAAH
;
A
#
# COMPACT_ATOMS: atom_id res chain seq x y z
N MET A 1 -31.16 3.88 -15.47
CA MET A 1 -30.69 5.21 -15.92
C MET A 1 -29.23 5.32 -15.52
N SER A 2 -28.33 5.66 -16.45
CA SER A 2 -26.89 5.44 -16.26
C SER A 2 -26.29 6.28 -15.13
N ARG A 3 -25.45 5.64 -14.33
CA ARG A 3 -24.64 6.25 -13.28
C ARG A 3 -23.42 6.90 -13.95
N LYS A 4 -23.64 8.01 -14.66
CA LYS A 4 -22.58 8.70 -15.41
C LYS A 4 -21.53 9.28 -14.46
N ILE A 5 -20.26 9.06 -14.77
CA ILE A 5 -19.12 9.66 -14.09
C ILE A 5 -18.80 11.02 -14.75
N SER A 6 -18.74 12.08 -13.94
CA SER A 6 -18.14 13.36 -14.32
C SER A 6 -16.65 13.33 -13.98
N SER A 7 -15.81 13.83 -14.87
CA SER A 7 -14.36 13.87 -14.64
C SER A 7 -13.70 15.06 -15.32
N TYR A 8 -12.55 15.45 -14.82
CA TYR A 8 -11.68 16.47 -15.40
C TYR A 8 -10.23 16.17 -15.06
N VAL A 9 -9.33 16.38 -16.02
CA VAL A 9 -7.90 16.17 -15.88
C VAL A 9 -7.16 17.37 -16.45
N GLN A 10 -6.11 17.80 -15.77
CA GLN A 10 -5.23 18.86 -16.26
C GLN A 10 -3.80 18.59 -15.80
N THR A 11 -2.86 18.91 -16.67
CA THR A 11 -1.43 18.94 -16.38
C THR A 11 -0.92 20.36 -16.60
N ASP A 12 0.04 20.78 -15.79
CA ASP A 12 0.69 22.07 -15.85
C ASP A 12 2.20 21.88 -15.72
N LEU A 13 2.96 22.70 -16.46
CA LEU A 13 4.42 22.64 -16.48
C LEU A 13 5.03 22.93 -15.10
N GLY A 14 4.32 23.66 -14.23
CA GLY A 14 4.90 24.27 -13.05
C GLY A 14 5.62 25.58 -13.38
N ARG A 15 6.35 26.12 -12.41
CA ARG A 15 7.11 27.39 -12.56
C ARG A 15 8.61 27.18 -12.74
N MET A 16 9.15 26.07 -12.26
CA MET A 16 10.60 25.82 -12.23
C MET A 16 11.09 24.85 -13.31
N ARG A 17 10.20 24.11 -13.97
CA ARG A 17 10.53 23.17 -15.04
C ARG A 17 10.45 23.84 -16.42
N GLN A 18 11.24 23.31 -17.37
CA GLN A 18 11.25 23.78 -18.77
C GLN A 18 10.48 22.85 -19.71
N GLN A 19 10.25 21.61 -19.29
CA GLN A 19 9.48 20.60 -20.01
C GLN A 19 8.55 19.88 -19.05
N ASN A 20 7.46 19.35 -19.60
CA ASN A 20 6.49 18.56 -18.88
C ASN A 20 6.74 17.08 -19.17
N GLU A 21 7.19 16.35 -18.15
CA GLU A 21 7.43 14.91 -18.19
C GLU A 21 6.24 14.12 -17.64
N ASP A 22 5.23 14.80 -17.08
CA ASP A 22 3.95 14.18 -16.71
C ASP A 22 3.07 13.92 -17.93
N ASP A 23 2.25 12.88 -17.81
CA ASP A 23 1.10 12.63 -18.67
C ASP A 23 -0.06 12.05 -17.85
N PHE A 24 -1.17 11.73 -18.51
CA PHE A 24 -2.35 11.18 -17.86
C PHE A 24 -3.13 10.27 -18.80
N VAL A 25 -3.86 9.31 -18.22
CA VAL A 25 -4.88 8.55 -18.95
C VAL A 25 -6.24 9.18 -18.68
N TRP A 26 -7.08 9.30 -19.73
CA TRP A 26 -8.44 9.83 -19.57
C TRP A 26 -9.38 9.34 -20.67
N VAL A 27 -10.00 8.19 -20.46
CA VAL A 27 -10.93 7.58 -21.42
C VAL A 27 -12.32 7.46 -20.80
N GLN A 28 -13.20 8.38 -21.20
CA GLN A 28 -14.61 8.39 -20.82
C GLN A 28 -15.39 7.33 -21.59
N ASN A 29 -16.45 6.81 -20.98
CA ASN A 29 -17.31 5.78 -21.55
C ASN A 29 -16.53 4.52 -21.98
N LEU A 30 -15.60 4.07 -21.14
CA LEU A 30 -14.76 2.91 -21.43
C LEU A 30 -15.62 1.70 -21.82
N TRP A 31 -15.22 0.97 -22.88
CA TRP A 31 -16.00 -0.13 -23.47
C TRP A 31 -17.44 0.25 -23.87
N SER A 32 -17.64 1.50 -24.30
CA SER A 32 -18.96 2.05 -24.65
C SER A 32 -19.97 2.07 -23.49
N LYS A 33 -19.47 2.06 -22.24
CA LYS A 33 -20.29 2.07 -21.01
C LYS A 33 -20.16 3.40 -20.27
N PRO A 34 -21.21 4.23 -20.18
CA PRO A 34 -21.13 5.57 -19.58
C PRO A 34 -20.86 5.58 -18.06
N GLU A 35 -21.03 4.44 -17.40
CA GLU A 35 -20.68 4.19 -16.01
C GLU A 35 -19.21 3.80 -15.77
N LEU A 36 -18.42 3.65 -16.85
CA LEU A 36 -17.00 3.29 -16.78
C LEU A 36 -16.09 4.44 -17.24
N LEU A 37 -14.99 4.62 -16.51
CA LEU A 37 -13.98 5.65 -16.79
C LEU A 37 -12.58 5.08 -16.49
N LEU A 38 -11.65 5.22 -17.44
CA LEU A 38 -10.22 5.13 -17.15
C LEU A 38 -9.70 6.54 -16.86
N ILE A 39 -9.02 6.72 -15.72
CA ILE A 39 -8.48 8.01 -15.32
C ILE A 39 -7.26 7.83 -14.42
N GLY A 40 -6.28 8.73 -14.51
CA GLY A 40 -5.13 8.73 -13.61
C GLY A 40 -3.98 9.55 -14.15
N VAL A 41 -2.88 9.53 -13.41
CA VAL A 41 -1.67 10.32 -13.69
C VAL A 41 -0.47 9.40 -13.89
N ILE A 42 0.47 9.88 -14.69
CA ILE A 42 1.75 9.23 -14.98
C ILE A 42 2.82 10.33 -14.88
N ASP A 43 3.90 10.07 -14.18
CA ASP A 43 5.03 11.00 -14.07
C ASP A 43 6.29 10.31 -14.59
N GLY A 44 6.93 10.95 -15.57
CA GLY A 44 8.09 10.45 -16.28
C GLY A 44 9.39 10.71 -15.53
N VAL A 45 10.14 9.65 -15.24
CA VAL A 45 11.43 9.71 -14.54
C VAL A 45 12.55 9.27 -15.47
N GLY A 46 13.61 10.08 -15.61
CA GLY A 46 14.76 9.70 -16.45
C GLY A 46 15.56 10.85 -17.04
N GLY A 47 15.14 12.09 -16.79
CA GLY A 47 15.65 13.29 -17.46
C GLY A 47 14.88 13.57 -18.75
N TYR A 48 14.91 14.84 -19.18
CA TYR A 48 13.93 15.46 -20.10
C TYR A 48 13.36 14.56 -21.21
N SER A 49 14.21 13.89 -22.01
CA SER A 49 13.73 13.07 -23.13
C SER A 49 13.22 11.69 -22.71
N GLY A 50 13.85 11.07 -21.70
CA GLY A 50 13.48 9.73 -21.25
C GLY A 50 12.17 9.74 -20.46
N GLY A 51 12.01 10.68 -19.52
CA GLY A 51 10.80 10.75 -18.69
C GLY A 51 9.54 10.93 -19.52
N ALA A 52 9.51 11.97 -20.37
CA ALA A 52 8.37 12.26 -21.24
C ALA A 52 8.01 11.09 -22.18
N GLU A 53 9.03 10.37 -22.69
CA GLU A 53 8.80 9.20 -23.54
C GLU A 53 8.21 8.01 -22.76
N ALA A 54 8.71 7.72 -21.55
CA ALA A 54 8.14 6.68 -20.70
C ALA A 54 6.66 6.97 -20.36
N ALA A 55 6.34 8.23 -20.04
CA ALA A 55 4.99 8.64 -19.72
C ALA A 55 4.04 8.46 -20.92
N LEU A 56 4.48 8.89 -22.10
CA LEU A 56 3.72 8.73 -23.35
C LEU A 56 3.49 7.25 -23.72
N ILE A 57 4.54 6.41 -23.63
CA ILE A 57 4.42 4.96 -23.86
C ILE A 57 3.41 4.35 -22.91
N THR A 58 3.48 4.71 -21.62
CA THR A 58 2.56 4.20 -20.59
C THR A 58 1.12 4.55 -20.91
N LYS A 59 0.83 5.83 -21.16
CA LYS A 59 -0.50 6.30 -21.51
C LYS A 59 -1.05 5.59 -22.73
N THR A 60 -0.32 5.66 -23.84
CA THR A 60 -0.81 5.13 -25.12
C THR A 60 -1.01 3.63 -25.08
N THR A 61 -0.13 2.89 -24.39
CA THR A 61 -0.27 1.45 -24.22
C THR A 61 -1.51 1.11 -23.40
N ILE A 62 -1.71 1.76 -22.25
CA ILE A 62 -2.84 1.47 -21.36
C ILE A 62 -4.17 1.82 -22.04
N GLU A 63 -4.26 3.01 -22.64
CA GLU A 63 -5.47 3.45 -23.32
C GLU A 63 -5.82 2.56 -24.52
N ASN A 64 -4.83 2.16 -25.32
CA ASN A 64 -5.06 1.27 -26.47
C ASN A 64 -5.43 -0.14 -26.02
N TYR A 65 -4.76 -0.69 -25.00
CA TYR A 65 -5.04 -2.03 -24.49
C TYR A 65 -6.49 -2.12 -24.01
N LEU A 66 -6.89 -1.19 -23.13
CA LEU A 66 -8.22 -1.20 -22.56
C LEU A 66 -9.30 -0.83 -23.57
N GLN A 67 -9.06 0.06 -24.54
CA GLN A 67 -10.10 0.37 -25.53
C GLN A 67 -10.37 -0.79 -26.50
N ASN A 68 -9.37 -1.61 -26.80
CA ASN A 68 -9.50 -2.71 -27.76
C ASN A 68 -9.89 -4.04 -27.13
N LEU A 69 -9.63 -4.23 -25.83
CA LEU A 69 -9.97 -5.45 -25.09
C LEU A 69 -11.02 -5.16 -24.03
N SER A 70 -12.23 -5.67 -24.24
CA SER A 70 -13.39 -5.48 -23.36
C SER A 70 -13.89 -6.77 -22.70
N ILE A 71 -13.21 -7.90 -22.97
CA ILE A 71 -13.56 -9.22 -22.45
C ILE A 71 -12.62 -9.53 -21.29
N GLY A 72 -13.11 -9.38 -20.06
CA GLY A 72 -12.35 -9.67 -18.84
C GLY A 72 -12.85 -8.86 -17.65
N GLU A 73 -12.34 -9.16 -16.46
CA GLU A 73 -12.57 -8.32 -15.29
C GLU A 73 -11.71 -7.05 -15.38
N PRO A 74 -12.23 -5.86 -15.01
CA PRO A 74 -11.52 -4.60 -15.20
C PRO A 74 -10.13 -4.55 -14.57
N LEU A 75 -9.97 -5.12 -13.37
CA LEU A 75 -8.68 -5.16 -12.68
C LEU A 75 -7.65 -6.02 -13.44
N GLN A 76 -8.09 -7.15 -13.99
CA GLN A 76 -7.22 -8.04 -14.74
C GLN A 76 -6.73 -7.38 -16.04
N LEU A 77 -7.65 -6.75 -16.78
CA LEU A 77 -7.30 -6.01 -17.99
C LEU A 77 -6.37 -4.82 -17.69
N LEU A 78 -6.58 -4.13 -16.57
CA LEU A 78 -5.70 -3.05 -16.13
C LEU A 78 -4.31 -3.57 -15.76
N LYS A 79 -4.23 -4.70 -15.04
CA LYS A 79 -2.96 -5.37 -14.72
C LYS A 79 -2.19 -5.72 -15.99
N GLU A 80 -2.84 -6.36 -16.95
CA GLU A 80 -2.26 -6.71 -18.24
C GLU A 80 -1.71 -5.48 -18.97
N ALA A 81 -2.54 -4.42 -19.07
CA ALA A 81 -2.16 -3.19 -19.74
C ALA A 81 -0.91 -2.53 -19.15
N VAL A 82 -0.81 -2.47 -17.82
CA VAL A 82 0.33 -1.87 -17.11
C VAL A 82 1.59 -2.73 -17.26
N ILE A 83 1.47 -4.06 -17.22
CA ILE A 83 2.61 -4.97 -17.45
C ILE A 83 3.14 -4.85 -18.88
N VAL A 84 2.25 -4.74 -19.87
CA VAL A 84 2.67 -4.51 -21.27
C VAL A 84 3.41 -3.18 -21.38
N ALA A 85 2.89 -2.09 -20.78
CA ALA A 85 3.56 -0.80 -20.76
C ALA A 85 4.96 -0.87 -20.11
N ASN A 86 5.06 -1.53 -18.95
CA ASN A 86 6.33 -1.77 -18.27
C ASN A 86 7.36 -2.44 -19.17
N ASN A 87 6.96 -3.53 -19.84
CA ASN A 87 7.89 -4.32 -20.64
C ASN A 87 8.35 -3.57 -21.89
N ILE A 88 7.49 -2.75 -22.52
CA ILE A 88 7.89 -1.88 -23.63
C ILE A 88 8.94 -0.86 -23.17
N ILE A 89 8.72 -0.21 -22.01
CA ILE A 89 9.68 0.74 -21.43
C ILE A 89 11.00 0.02 -21.12
N HIS A 90 10.93 -1.17 -20.51
CA HIS A 90 12.11 -1.96 -20.15
C HIS A 90 12.94 -2.36 -21.38
N GLU A 91 12.31 -2.84 -22.45
CA GLU A 91 12.99 -3.21 -23.69
C GLU A 91 13.67 -2.01 -24.33
N LYS A 92 12.99 -0.86 -24.38
CA LYS A 92 13.53 0.37 -24.96
C LYS A 92 14.68 0.95 -24.12
N ARG A 93 14.52 1.00 -22.80
CA ARG A 93 15.58 1.39 -21.83
C ARG A 93 16.86 0.56 -22.02
N ASN A 94 16.75 -0.74 -22.31
CA ASN A 94 17.90 -1.63 -22.45
C ASN A 94 18.51 -1.64 -23.87
N SER A 95 17.76 -1.24 -24.88
CA SER A 95 18.22 -1.22 -26.28
C SER A 95 18.79 0.12 -26.72
N GLU A 96 18.39 1.22 -26.09
CA GLU A 96 18.81 2.58 -26.42
C GLU A 96 19.61 3.22 -25.29
N THR A 97 20.93 3.37 -25.48
CA THR A 97 21.86 3.89 -24.45
C THR A 97 21.44 5.25 -23.89
N GLU A 98 20.94 6.15 -24.75
CA GLU A 98 20.48 7.49 -24.38
C GLU A 98 19.22 7.48 -23.49
N LEU A 99 18.47 6.36 -23.51
CA LEU A 99 17.25 6.15 -22.71
C LEU A 99 17.47 5.14 -21.58
N SER A 100 18.72 4.85 -21.22
CA SER A 100 19.08 3.88 -20.17
C SER A 100 18.52 4.19 -18.77
N ARG A 101 17.99 5.40 -18.56
CA ARG A 101 17.33 5.84 -17.32
C ARG A 101 15.83 6.05 -17.48
N MET A 102 15.25 5.73 -18.64
CA MET A 102 13.84 5.90 -18.94
C MET A 102 12.97 5.02 -18.03
N SER A 103 12.10 5.68 -17.27
CA SER A 103 11.18 5.07 -16.32
C SER A 103 9.99 6.00 -16.08
N CYS A 104 8.95 5.51 -15.42
CA CYS A 104 7.87 6.37 -14.95
C CYS A 104 7.23 5.80 -13.69
N VAL A 105 6.55 6.67 -12.97
CA VAL A 105 5.60 6.33 -11.92
C VAL A 105 4.19 6.47 -12.47
N LEU A 106 3.22 5.75 -11.90
CA LEU A 106 1.83 5.90 -12.27
C LEU A 106 0.89 5.68 -11.09
N THR A 107 -0.25 6.36 -11.15
CA THR A 107 -1.42 6.02 -10.37
C THR A 107 -2.65 6.18 -11.24
N VAL A 108 -3.19 5.06 -11.70
CA VAL A 108 -4.32 5.04 -12.63
C VAL A 108 -5.41 4.09 -12.16
N ALA A 109 -6.64 4.37 -12.55
CA ALA A 109 -7.77 3.56 -12.15
C ALA A 109 -8.83 3.40 -13.24
N VAL A 110 -9.46 2.23 -13.24
CA VAL A 110 -10.77 2.03 -13.87
C VAL A 110 -11.84 2.22 -12.79
N LEU A 111 -12.71 3.20 -12.97
CA LEU A 111 -13.85 3.46 -12.10
C LEU A 111 -15.10 2.80 -12.68
N ASP A 112 -15.83 2.06 -11.85
CA ASP A 112 -17.08 1.37 -12.19
C ASP A 112 -18.20 1.84 -11.27
N ALA A 113 -18.99 2.80 -11.76
CA ALA A 113 -20.09 3.36 -11.00
C ALA A 113 -21.27 2.40 -10.85
N GLU A 114 -21.41 1.38 -11.72
CA GLU A 114 -22.45 0.35 -11.57
C GLU A 114 -22.11 -0.62 -10.43
N LYS A 115 -20.86 -1.07 -10.36
CA LYS A 115 -20.36 -1.89 -9.24
C LYS A 115 -20.08 -1.09 -7.98
N GLU A 116 -20.00 0.24 -8.06
CA GLU A 116 -19.59 1.15 -6.96
C GLU A 116 -18.15 0.85 -6.50
N MET A 117 -17.29 0.52 -7.46
CA MET A 117 -15.92 0.07 -7.27
C MET A 117 -14.95 0.89 -8.11
N MET A 118 -13.71 0.96 -7.65
CA MET A 118 -12.57 1.42 -8.42
C MET A 118 -11.43 0.41 -8.34
N TYR A 119 -10.74 0.23 -9.45
CA TYR A 119 -9.65 -0.70 -9.65
C TYR A 119 -8.40 0.11 -9.99
N VAL A 120 -7.43 0.16 -9.08
CA VAL A 120 -6.24 1.00 -9.18
C VAL A 120 -5.01 0.16 -9.50
N ALA A 121 -4.16 0.67 -10.38
CA ALA A 121 -2.78 0.24 -10.52
C ALA A 121 -1.87 1.40 -10.10
N HIS A 122 -0.91 1.11 -9.23
CA HIS A 122 -0.04 2.12 -8.63
C HIS A 122 1.42 1.64 -8.57
N VAL A 123 2.33 2.50 -8.98
CA VAL A 123 3.77 2.36 -8.73
C VAL A 123 4.41 3.73 -8.64
N GLY A 124 5.25 3.94 -7.62
CA GLY A 124 5.97 5.19 -7.41
C GLY A 124 5.32 6.03 -6.32
N ASP A 125 5.42 7.34 -6.42
CA ASP A 125 5.02 8.31 -5.40
C ASP A 125 3.96 9.32 -5.87
N SER A 126 3.46 9.18 -7.09
CA SER A 126 2.13 9.70 -7.45
C SER A 126 1.07 9.14 -6.50
N ARG A 127 0.02 9.90 -6.20
CA ARG A 127 -0.94 9.54 -5.14
C ARG A 127 -2.38 9.44 -5.63
N GLY A 128 -3.10 8.49 -5.04
CA GLY A 128 -4.55 8.34 -5.19
C GLY A 128 -5.27 8.59 -3.87
N TYR A 129 -6.40 9.31 -3.94
CA TYR A 129 -7.24 9.65 -2.80
C TYR A 129 -8.73 9.45 -3.09
N ILE A 130 -9.50 9.18 -2.04
CA ILE A 130 -10.96 9.30 -2.03
C ILE A 130 -11.37 10.40 -1.06
N PHE A 131 -12.05 11.42 -1.58
CA PHE A 131 -12.74 12.41 -0.77
C PHE A 131 -14.19 12.00 -0.52
N ARG A 132 -14.54 11.75 0.73
CA ARG A 132 -15.87 11.31 1.17
C ARG A 132 -16.27 12.03 2.45
N ASN A 133 -17.45 12.65 2.46
CA ASN A 133 -18.02 13.29 3.66
C ASN A 133 -17.06 14.25 4.38
N GLY A 134 -16.33 15.08 3.63
CA GLY A 134 -15.39 16.06 4.19
C GLY A 134 -14.04 15.48 4.61
N ARG A 135 -13.76 14.19 4.35
CA ARG A 135 -12.49 13.54 4.65
C ARG A 135 -11.80 13.15 3.37
N LEU A 136 -10.49 13.36 3.30
CA LEU A 136 -9.64 12.85 2.22
C LEU A 136 -8.91 11.62 2.76
N LEU A 137 -9.03 10.48 2.08
CA LEU A 137 -8.36 9.23 2.43
C LEU A 137 -7.34 8.91 1.34
N LYS A 138 -6.06 8.82 1.68
CA LYS A 138 -5.01 8.30 0.80
C LYS A 138 -5.23 6.80 0.63
N ILE A 139 -5.38 6.33 -0.60
CA ILE A 139 -5.62 4.92 -0.91
C ILE A 139 -4.38 4.20 -1.46
N THR A 140 -3.40 4.94 -1.96
CA THR A 140 -2.09 4.41 -2.39
C THR A 140 -1.06 4.50 -1.26
N LYS A 141 0.02 3.73 -1.36
CA LYS A 141 1.18 3.83 -0.49
C LYS A 141 2.40 4.15 -1.34
N ASP A 142 3.14 5.16 -0.98
CA ASP A 142 4.21 5.65 -1.83
C ASP A 142 5.35 4.65 -1.87
N HIS A 143 5.83 4.35 -3.07
CA HIS A 143 7.07 3.62 -3.29
C HIS A 143 8.27 4.57 -3.28
N SER A 144 8.41 5.41 -2.25
CA SER A 144 9.56 6.30 -2.04
C SER A 144 10.06 6.21 -0.59
N LEU A 145 11.34 6.56 -0.37
CA LEU A 145 11.93 6.48 0.98
C LEU A 145 11.17 7.34 2.00
N VAL A 146 10.76 8.53 1.60
CA VAL A 146 10.07 9.50 2.47
C VAL A 146 8.61 9.13 2.60
N GLY A 147 7.93 8.79 1.50
CA GLY A 147 6.54 8.40 1.53
C GLY A 147 6.28 7.13 2.35
N MET A 148 7.16 6.13 2.30
CA MET A 148 7.05 4.95 3.20
C MET A 148 7.18 5.30 4.69
N LYS A 149 7.98 6.34 5.02
CA LYS A 149 8.10 6.81 6.41
C LYS A 149 6.88 7.62 6.84
N GLU A 150 6.29 8.39 5.93
CA GLU A 150 5.00 9.06 6.16
C GLU A 150 3.88 8.03 6.38
N ASP A 151 3.77 7.04 5.49
CA ASP A 151 2.72 6.02 5.53
C ASP A 151 2.81 5.14 6.80
N SER A 152 4.00 4.98 7.38
CA SER A 152 4.21 4.28 8.66
C SER A 152 4.03 5.16 9.90
N GLY A 153 3.80 6.46 9.73
CA GLY A 153 3.70 7.45 10.80
C GLY A 153 5.04 7.80 11.46
N TYR A 154 6.16 7.44 10.83
CA TYR A 154 7.49 7.84 11.28
C TYR A 154 7.77 9.32 10.95
N LEU A 155 7.25 9.81 9.83
CA LEU A 155 7.19 11.24 9.51
C LEU A 155 5.73 11.70 9.49
N THR A 156 5.52 12.94 9.89
CA THR A 156 4.28 13.67 9.56
C THR A 156 4.30 14.11 8.10
N GLU A 157 3.13 14.43 7.53
CA GLU A 157 3.00 14.97 6.16
C GLU A 157 3.89 16.22 5.96
N GLU A 158 3.87 17.16 6.91
CA GLU A 158 4.71 18.35 6.85
C GLU A 158 6.21 18.04 6.92
N GLU A 159 6.63 17.07 7.74
CA GLU A 159 8.03 16.65 7.77
C GLU A 159 8.46 15.95 6.47
N ALA A 160 7.56 15.17 5.87
CA ALA A 160 7.79 14.49 4.59
C ALA A 160 8.00 15.51 3.45
N MET A 161 7.12 16.51 3.35
CA MET A 161 7.19 17.57 2.32
C MET A 161 8.50 18.40 2.35
N HIS A 162 9.13 18.52 3.52
CA HIS A 162 10.39 19.27 3.69
C HIS A 162 11.62 18.37 3.78
N HIS A 163 11.48 17.06 3.58
CA HIS A 163 12.57 16.12 3.76
C HIS A 163 13.60 16.23 2.61
N PRO A 164 14.91 16.31 2.88
CA PRO A 164 15.94 16.53 1.85
C PRO A 164 16.11 15.38 0.85
N ARG A 165 15.49 14.22 1.14
CA ARG A 165 15.49 13.02 0.31
C ARG A 165 14.09 12.69 -0.24
N GLY A 166 13.24 13.71 -0.42
CA GLY A 166 11.86 13.57 -0.91
C GLY A 166 11.78 12.79 -2.22
N ASN A 167 12.66 13.12 -3.15
CA ASN A 167 12.65 12.64 -4.53
C ASN A 167 13.29 11.23 -4.71
N GLU A 168 13.46 10.45 -3.64
CA GLU A 168 14.05 9.11 -3.71
C GLU A 168 12.98 8.03 -3.88
N ILE A 169 12.64 7.78 -5.15
CA ILE A 169 11.71 6.72 -5.57
C ILE A 169 12.40 5.35 -5.54
N THR A 170 11.68 4.33 -5.06
CA THR A 170 12.16 2.97 -4.85
C THR A 170 11.56 1.93 -5.81
N LYS A 171 10.44 2.24 -6.46
CA LYS A 171 9.85 1.40 -7.52
C LYS A 171 9.32 2.27 -8.65
N MET A 172 9.64 1.91 -9.88
CA MET A 172 9.21 2.57 -11.11
C MET A 172 8.93 1.53 -12.19
N LEU A 173 8.16 1.91 -13.21
CA LEU A 173 8.06 1.10 -14.42
C LEU A 173 9.35 1.15 -15.25
N GLY A 174 9.57 0.07 -16.00
CA GLY A 174 10.68 -0.08 -16.94
C GLY A 174 11.98 -0.61 -16.32
N GLU A 175 12.08 -0.67 -14.99
CA GLU A 175 13.32 -1.12 -14.32
C GLU A 175 13.55 -2.62 -14.46
N ILE A 176 12.47 -3.40 -14.41
CA ILE A 176 12.52 -4.87 -14.37
C ILE A 176 11.50 -5.40 -15.38
N TYR A 177 11.87 -6.42 -16.14
CA TYR A 177 10.95 -7.16 -16.99
C TYR A 177 9.95 -7.94 -16.12
N MET A 178 8.65 -7.84 -16.42
CA MET A 178 7.60 -8.47 -15.64
C MET A 178 6.88 -9.54 -16.46
N ASP A 179 6.73 -10.73 -15.88
CA ASP A 179 5.83 -11.75 -16.39
C ASP A 179 4.48 -11.64 -15.67
N ILE A 180 3.39 -11.82 -16.40
CA ILE A 180 2.03 -11.75 -15.86
C ILE A 180 1.74 -12.82 -14.80
N GLU A 181 2.39 -13.98 -14.93
CA GLU A 181 2.27 -15.10 -14.02
C GLU A 181 3.15 -14.95 -12.78
N ASN A 182 4.25 -14.20 -12.87
CA ASN A 182 5.08 -13.88 -11.72
C ASN A 182 4.43 -12.76 -10.90
N ARG A 183 4.22 -13.04 -9.62
CA ARG A 183 3.79 -12.05 -8.65
C ARG A 183 4.97 -11.18 -8.24
N ASP A 184 5.47 -10.38 -9.17
CA ASP A 184 6.44 -9.37 -8.80
C ASP A 184 5.71 -8.23 -8.09
N ASP A 185 6.08 -7.97 -6.83
CA ASP A 185 5.45 -6.98 -5.94
C ASP A 185 5.79 -5.53 -6.34
N CYS A 186 6.15 -5.29 -7.60
CA CYS A 186 6.58 -3.97 -8.07
C CYS A 186 5.38 -3.01 -8.25
N ILE A 187 4.22 -3.54 -8.65
CA ILE A 187 3.00 -2.78 -8.92
C ILE A 187 1.92 -3.17 -7.91
N ASP A 188 1.35 -2.17 -7.25
CA ASP A 188 0.23 -2.35 -6.34
C ASP A 188 -1.09 -2.32 -7.11
N PHE A 189 -1.92 -3.34 -6.90
CA PHE A 189 -3.27 -3.44 -7.46
C PHE A 189 -4.29 -3.35 -6.34
N ILE A 190 -5.16 -2.35 -6.39
CA ILE A 190 -6.05 -1.99 -5.28
C ILE A 190 -7.50 -1.99 -5.76
N GLU A 191 -8.37 -2.67 -5.02
CA GLU A 191 -9.82 -2.52 -5.14
C GLU A 191 -10.32 -1.63 -4.01
N HIS A 192 -11.08 -0.59 -4.35
CA HIS A 192 -11.66 0.30 -3.35
C HIS A 192 -13.11 0.65 -3.68
N SER A 193 -13.92 0.94 -2.66
CA SER A 193 -15.28 1.43 -2.87
C SER A 193 -15.25 2.82 -3.51
N PHE A 194 -16.05 3.02 -4.55
CA PHE A 194 -16.31 4.31 -5.17
C PHE A 194 -17.82 4.54 -5.11
N LEU A 195 -18.25 5.28 -4.08
CA LEU A 195 -19.65 5.49 -3.75
C LEU A 195 -20.15 6.83 -4.33
N PRO A 196 -21.49 7.03 -4.40
CA PRO A 196 -22.03 8.24 -4.99
C PRO A 196 -21.61 9.49 -4.20
N ASN A 197 -21.24 10.54 -4.94
CA ASN A 197 -20.69 11.80 -4.47
C ASN A 197 -19.25 11.75 -3.94
N ASP A 198 -18.61 10.58 -3.91
CA ASP A 198 -17.16 10.54 -3.70
C ASP A 198 -16.44 11.29 -4.81
N ILE A 199 -15.35 11.96 -4.47
CA ILE A 199 -14.40 12.48 -5.45
C ILE A 199 -13.14 11.61 -5.38
N ALA A 200 -12.88 10.85 -6.45
CA ALA A 200 -11.57 10.24 -6.65
C ALA A 200 -10.61 11.32 -7.15
N LEU A 201 -9.46 11.43 -6.51
CA LEU A 201 -8.37 12.35 -6.86
C LEU A 201 -7.11 11.53 -7.13
N PHE A 202 -6.50 11.74 -8.29
CA PHE A 202 -5.16 11.25 -8.61
C PHE A 202 -4.26 12.44 -8.94
N CYS A 203 -3.04 12.44 -8.43
CA CYS A 203 -2.11 13.54 -8.65
C CYS A 203 -0.65 13.09 -8.63
N SER A 204 0.19 13.78 -9.41
CA SER A 204 1.65 13.66 -9.30
C SER A 204 2.17 14.31 -8.02
N ASP A 205 3.42 14.03 -7.69
CA ASP A 205 4.12 14.56 -6.51
C ASP A 205 4.24 16.10 -6.54
N GLY A 206 4.30 16.71 -7.72
CA GLY A 206 4.32 18.17 -7.89
C GLY A 206 3.13 18.89 -7.26
N LEU A 207 2.02 18.19 -7.02
CA LEU A 207 0.94 18.68 -6.16
C LEU A 207 1.26 18.48 -4.67
N THR A 208 1.54 17.24 -4.27
CA THR A 208 1.57 16.82 -2.86
C THR A 208 2.82 17.26 -2.10
N ASP A 209 3.90 17.59 -2.81
CA ASP A 209 5.10 18.20 -2.25
C ASP A 209 4.90 19.66 -1.83
N LEU A 210 3.83 20.29 -2.32
CA LEU A 210 3.51 21.70 -2.06
C LEU A 210 2.19 21.89 -1.31
N ILE A 211 1.25 20.97 -1.49
CA ILE A 211 -0.09 21.05 -0.90
C ILE A 211 -0.36 19.83 -0.03
N ASN A 212 -0.49 20.07 1.27
CA ASN A 212 -0.91 19.07 2.25
C ASN A 212 -2.40 18.70 2.13
N GLN A 213 -2.78 17.62 2.79
CA GLN A 213 -4.14 17.09 2.81
C GLN A 213 -5.19 18.10 3.28
N ALA A 214 -4.86 18.91 4.29
CA ALA A 214 -5.80 19.91 4.83
C ALA A 214 -6.20 20.93 3.76
N ARG A 215 -5.24 21.47 3.00
CA ARG A 215 -5.49 22.41 1.90
C ARG A 215 -6.23 21.75 0.72
N MET A 216 -5.91 20.50 0.41
CA MET A 216 -6.67 19.75 -0.60
C MET A 216 -8.15 19.63 -0.19
N ILE A 217 -8.43 19.32 1.08
CA ILE A 217 -9.81 19.25 1.61
C ILE A 217 -10.52 20.60 1.48
N GLU A 218 -9.86 21.71 1.80
CA GLU A 218 -10.43 23.07 1.69
C GLU A 218 -10.91 23.39 0.27
N ILE A 219 -10.20 22.92 -0.76
CA ILE A 219 -10.58 23.09 -2.17
C ILE A 219 -11.67 22.07 -2.57
N LEU A 220 -11.51 20.81 -2.16
CA LEU A 220 -12.43 19.73 -2.51
C LEU A 220 -13.81 19.85 -1.87
N ILE A 221 -13.95 20.58 -0.76
CA ILE A 221 -15.25 20.80 -0.11
C ILE A 221 -16.09 21.91 -0.75
N GLN A 222 -15.48 22.82 -1.53
CA GLN A 222 -16.21 23.94 -2.15
C GLN A 222 -17.29 23.44 -3.13
N PRO A 223 -18.43 24.13 -3.31
CA PRO A 223 -19.49 23.72 -4.24
C PRO A 223 -19.16 24.01 -5.72
N ASP A 224 -17.89 23.95 -6.10
CA ASP A 224 -17.38 24.26 -7.43
C ASP A 224 -17.43 23.05 -8.37
N MET A 225 -17.37 23.30 -9.68
CA MET A 225 -17.23 22.24 -10.68
C MET A 225 -15.86 21.54 -10.58
N LEU A 226 -15.76 20.28 -11.01
CA LEU A 226 -14.49 19.52 -10.99
C LEU A 226 -13.36 20.26 -11.72
N GLN A 227 -13.66 20.92 -12.85
CA GLN A 227 -12.69 21.75 -13.58
C GLN A 227 -12.10 22.86 -12.70
N GLN A 228 -12.95 23.60 -11.98
CA GLN A 228 -12.51 24.70 -11.12
C GLN A 228 -11.68 24.18 -9.94
N LYS A 229 -12.08 23.04 -9.35
CA LYS A 229 -11.30 22.38 -8.29
C LYS A 229 -9.91 21.97 -8.75
N VAL A 230 -9.81 21.36 -9.94
CA VAL A 230 -8.51 21.01 -10.56
C VAL A 230 -7.66 22.26 -10.77
N GLN A 231 -8.24 23.32 -11.35
CA GLN A 231 -7.54 24.58 -11.57
C GLN A 231 -7.06 25.19 -10.24
N HIS A 232 -7.90 25.22 -9.21
CA HIS A 232 -7.52 25.74 -7.89
C HIS A 232 -6.39 24.92 -7.24
N LEU A 233 -6.38 23.59 -7.39
CA LEU A 233 -5.29 22.74 -6.91
C LEU A 233 -3.96 23.08 -7.60
N ILE A 234 -3.98 23.18 -8.93
CA ILE A 234 -2.79 23.52 -9.75
C ILE A 234 -2.30 24.94 -9.44
N ASP A 235 -3.21 25.91 -9.42
CA ASP A 235 -2.89 27.31 -9.10
C ASP A 235 -2.24 27.40 -7.72
N LYS A 236 -2.77 26.66 -6.75
CA LYS A 236 -2.23 26.69 -5.39
C LYS A 236 -0.83 26.12 -5.30
N ALA A 237 -0.52 25.05 -6.04
CA ALA A 237 0.82 24.47 -6.08
C ALA A 237 1.79 25.44 -6.79
N ASN A 238 1.33 26.08 -7.85
CA ASN A 238 2.08 27.11 -8.57
C ASN A 238 2.36 28.36 -7.72
N GLU A 239 1.40 28.82 -6.90
CA GLU A 239 1.59 29.90 -5.93
C GLU A 239 2.67 29.57 -4.88
N LEU A 240 2.80 28.29 -4.53
CA LEU A 240 3.78 27.79 -3.57
C LEU A 240 5.14 27.46 -4.21
N GLY A 241 5.31 27.84 -5.48
CA GLY A 241 6.58 27.81 -6.19
C GLY A 241 6.58 26.92 -7.43
N GLY A 242 5.61 26.02 -7.61
CA GLY A 242 5.52 25.14 -8.78
C GLY A 242 6.85 24.47 -9.13
N LYS A 243 7.40 23.74 -8.15
CA LYS A 243 8.75 23.17 -8.21
C LYS A 243 8.88 22.05 -9.26
N ASP A 244 7.77 21.36 -9.53
CA ASP A 244 7.69 20.28 -10.50
C ASP A 244 6.52 20.44 -11.48
N ASN A 245 6.41 19.51 -12.42
CA ASN A 245 5.21 19.29 -13.21
C ASN A 245 4.05 18.90 -12.29
N ILE A 246 2.84 19.39 -12.60
CA ILE A 246 1.68 19.22 -11.72
C ILE A 246 0.55 18.64 -12.56
N THR A 247 0.17 17.41 -12.27
CA THR A 247 -0.94 16.74 -12.93
C THR A 247 -1.99 16.33 -11.90
N VAL A 248 -3.24 16.69 -12.18
CA VAL A 248 -4.38 16.44 -11.29
C VAL A 248 -5.55 15.90 -12.10
N ALA A 249 -6.10 14.79 -11.64
CA ALA A 249 -7.25 14.12 -12.21
C ALA A 249 -8.35 13.94 -11.15
N LEU A 250 -9.54 14.48 -11.40
CA LEU A 250 -10.71 14.32 -10.55
C LEU A 250 -11.83 13.56 -11.26
N ALA A 251 -12.49 12.67 -10.53
CA ALA A 251 -13.71 12.02 -10.98
C ALA A 251 -14.74 11.89 -9.84
N GLN A 252 -16.01 12.07 -10.19
CA GLN A 252 -17.14 11.92 -9.27
C GLN A 252 -18.33 11.39 -10.05
N TYR A 253 -19.14 10.54 -9.41
CA TYR A 253 -20.46 10.22 -9.96
C TYR A 253 -21.56 10.55 -8.97
N SER A 254 -22.70 10.97 -9.50
CA SER A 254 -23.89 11.30 -8.71
C SER A 254 -24.95 10.21 -8.91
N ALA A 255 -25.52 9.71 -7.82
CA ALA A 255 -26.70 8.86 -7.87
C ALA A 255 -27.98 9.71 -7.75
N LYS A 256 -29.04 9.37 -8.51
CA LYS A 256 -30.35 10.04 -8.36
C LYS A 256 -30.97 9.72 -6.99
N LYS A 257 -31.81 10.64 -6.47
CA LYS A 257 -32.48 10.53 -5.15
C LYS A 257 -33.23 9.19 -4.89
N SER A 258 -33.69 8.50 -5.93
CA SER A 258 -34.33 7.18 -5.78
C SER A 258 -33.37 6.07 -5.34
N ASP A 259 -32.11 6.16 -5.75
CA ASP A 259 -31.07 5.16 -5.44
C ASP A 259 -30.45 5.38 -4.06
N GLN A 260 -30.56 6.60 -3.51
CA GLN A 260 -30.05 6.96 -2.17
C GLN A 260 -30.58 6.05 -1.07
N LYS A 261 -31.85 5.61 -1.12
CA LYS A 261 -32.41 4.66 -0.15
C LYS A 261 -31.76 3.27 -0.18
N ARG A 262 -31.21 2.85 -1.32
CA ARG A 262 -30.50 1.56 -1.47
C ARG A 262 -29.05 1.67 -1.01
N ILE A 263 -28.44 2.84 -1.18
CA ILE A 263 -27.05 3.18 -0.85
C ILE A 263 -26.77 3.09 0.66
N TYR A 264 -27.66 3.62 1.51
CA TYR A 264 -27.52 3.51 2.97
C TYR A 264 -27.44 2.06 3.49
N LYS A 265 -27.88 1.08 2.69
CA LYS A 265 -27.87 -0.34 3.07
C LYS A 265 -26.57 -1.08 2.72
N ARG A 266 -25.71 -0.48 1.89
CA ARG A 266 -24.45 -1.08 1.38
C ARG A 266 -23.18 -0.36 1.83
N ALA A 267 -23.29 0.86 2.37
CA ALA A 267 -22.15 1.56 2.91
C ALA A 267 -21.55 0.76 4.08
N ILE A 268 -20.30 0.33 3.94
CA ILE A 268 -19.50 -0.10 5.09
C ILE A 268 -19.26 1.16 5.91
N GLU A 269 -19.80 1.21 7.13
CA GLU A 269 -19.48 2.26 8.09
C GLU A 269 -17.99 2.15 8.42
N VAL A 270 -17.18 3.03 7.81
CA VAL A 270 -15.81 3.24 8.27
C VAL A 270 -15.92 3.95 9.62
N PRO A 271 -15.48 3.34 10.73
CA PRO A 271 -15.61 3.97 12.03
C PRO A 271 -14.84 5.29 12.02
N VAL A 272 -15.57 6.38 12.26
CA VAL A 272 -14.99 7.67 12.56
C VAL A 272 -14.28 7.52 13.90
N VAL A 273 -12.96 7.41 13.89
CA VAL A 273 -12.15 7.58 15.10
C VAL A 273 -12.26 9.06 15.47
N ASP A 274 -13.10 9.33 16.47
CA ASP A 274 -13.19 10.61 17.16
C ASP A 274 -11.96 10.71 18.07
N GLU A 275 -11.08 11.70 17.83
CA GLU A 275 -9.82 11.87 18.57
C GLU A 275 -10.04 11.96 20.09
N ASN A 276 -11.23 12.40 20.53
CA ASN A 276 -11.60 12.46 21.94
C ASN A 276 -11.81 11.09 22.62
N GLN A 277 -12.07 10.01 21.86
CA GLN A 277 -12.21 8.68 22.44
C GLN A 277 -10.86 8.05 22.80
N SER A 278 -9.78 8.47 22.14
CA SER A 278 -8.43 7.95 22.38
C SER A 278 -7.93 8.26 23.80
N GLU A 279 -8.27 9.44 24.35
CA GLU A 279 -7.91 9.83 25.72
C GLU A 279 -8.71 9.07 26.78
N LEU A 280 -10.01 8.87 26.57
CA LEU A 280 -10.88 8.11 27.47
C LEU A 280 -10.48 6.62 27.54
N VAL A 281 -10.08 6.03 26.42
CA VAL A 281 -9.59 4.65 26.34
C VAL A 281 -8.21 4.52 27.01
N LYS A 282 -7.31 5.49 26.85
CA LYS A 282 -6.02 5.55 27.58
C LYS A 282 -6.22 5.66 29.10
N LYS A 283 -7.22 6.41 29.57
CA LYS A 283 -7.56 6.55 31.00
C LYS A 283 -8.16 5.27 31.61
N LYS A 284 -8.97 4.53 30.86
CA LYS A 284 -9.54 3.23 31.32
C LYS A 284 -8.52 2.10 31.32
N THR A 285 -7.62 2.03 30.32
CA THR A 285 -6.58 0.99 30.23
C THR A 285 -5.52 1.13 31.32
N THR A 286 -5.12 2.37 31.65
CA THR A 286 -4.19 2.64 32.77
C THR A 286 -4.79 2.29 34.14
N ARG A 287 -6.09 2.50 34.35
CA ARG A 287 -6.79 2.10 35.58
C ARG A 287 -6.86 0.58 35.76
N LYS A 288 -7.25 -0.17 34.71
CA LYS A 288 -7.25 -1.65 34.76
C LYS A 288 -5.85 -2.21 35.01
N LYS A 289 -4.80 -1.63 34.42
CA LYS A 289 -3.41 -2.10 34.62
C LYS A 289 -2.96 -1.97 36.08
N LYS A 290 -3.37 -0.91 36.80
CA LYS A 290 -3.08 -0.74 38.23
C LYS A 290 -3.81 -1.76 39.12
N GLU A 291 -5.05 -2.12 38.81
CA GLU A 291 -5.83 -3.11 39.57
C GLU A 291 -5.22 -4.52 39.46
N TRP A 292 -4.77 -4.91 38.26
CA TRP A 292 -4.11 -6.22 38.04
C TRP A 292 -2.75 -6.34 38.73
N ILE A 293 -1.97 -5.25 38.81
CA ILE A 293 -0.69 -5.25 39.53
C ILE A 293 -0.91 -5.45 41.03
N ILE A 294 -1.92 -4.79 41.61
CA ILE A 294 -2.26 -4.97 43.04
C ILE A 294 -2.69 -6.42 43.31
N LEU A 295 -3.49 -7.01 42.42
CA LEU A 295 -3.97 -8.39 42.55
C LEU A 295 -2.85 -9.43 42.41
N ALA A 296 -1.87 -9.17 41.55
CA ALA A 296 -0.69 -10.01 41.40
C ALA A 296 0.22 -9.95 42.65
N ILE A 297 0.40 -8.76 43.24
CA ILE A 297 1.20 -8.58 44.46
C ILE A 297 0.51 -9.28 45.64
N THR A 298 -0.81 -9.17 45.81
CA THR A 298 -1.51 -9.87 46.89
C THR A 298 -1.46 -11.38 46.72
N MET A 299 -1.61 -11.92 45.51
CA MET A 299 -1.44 -13.37 45.28
C MET A 299 -0.03 -13.85 45.61
N PHE A 300 1.00 -13.06 45.28
CA PHE A 300 2.39 -13.40 45.60
C PHE A 300 2.62 -13.43 47.12
N VAL A 301 2.11 -12.44 47.86
CA VAL A 301 2.24 -12.39 49.32
C VAL A 301 1.50 -13.54 50.00
N VAL A 302 0.29 -13.89 49.54
CA VAL A 302 -0.48 -15.04 50.06
C VAL A 302 0.23 -16.36 49.77
N GLY A 303 0.77 -16.53 48.55
CA GLY A 303 1.56 -17.72 48.20
C GLY A 303 2.83 -17.86 49.02
N PHE A 304 3.53 -16.75 49.28
CA PHE A 304 4.73 -16.73 50.11
C PHE A 304 4.42 -17.10 51.58
N LEU A 305 3.34 -16.57 52.14
CA LEU A 305 2.88 -16.92 53.50
C LEU A 305 2.42 -18.38 53.62
N ALA A 306 1.72 -18.91 52.60
CA ALA A 306 1.30 -20.30 52.58
C ALA A 306 2.50 -21.27 52.52
N ASN A 307 3.52 -20.93 51.74
CA ASN A 307 4.76 -21.72 51.66
C ASN A 307 5.60 -21.62 52.95
N TRP A 308 5.62 -20.45 53.59
CA TRP A 308 6.30 -20.22 54.88
C TRP A 308 5.66 -20.97 56.05
N LEU A 309 4.32 -21.14 56.04
CA LEU A 309 3.60 -21.93 57.03
C LEU A 309 3.64 -23.43 56.76
N GLY A 310 3.69 -23.85 55.48
CA GLY A 310 3.79 -25.26 55.07
C GLY A 310 5.13 -25.91 55.41
N THR A 311 6.23 -25.17 55.27
CA THR A 311 7.59 -25.65 55.59
C THR A 311 7.84 -25.85 57.08
N ARG A 312 7.08 -25.17 57.96
CA ARG A 312 7.13 -25.39 59.42
C ARG A 312 6.46 -26.68 59.88
N LYS A 313 5.56 -27.27 59.07
CA LYS A 313 4.86 -28.52 59.37
C LYS A 313 5.59 -29.76 58.83
N LEU A 314 6.56 -29.57 57.93
CA LEU A 314 7.33 -30.65 57.28
C LEU A 314 8.61 -31.06 58.04
N LEU A 315 9.01 -30.30 59.07
CA LEU A 315 10.22 -30.56 59.89
C LEU A 315 10.00 -31.58 61.04
N ASN A 316 8.79 -32.13 61.20
CA ASN A 316 8.42 -33.03 62.31
C ASN A 316 7.80 -34.38 61.86
N LEU A 317 8.29 -34.97 60.77
CA LEU A 317 7.86 -36.31 60.36
C LEU A 317 9.07 -37.22 60.12
N GLU A 318 9.12 -38.32 60.88
CA GLU A 318 10.10 -39.41 60.71
C GLU A 318 9.92 -40.08 59.33
N PRO A 319 11.02 -40.53 58.69
CA PRO A 319 10.93 -41.13 57.36
C PRO A 319 10.33 -42.54 57.42
N PRO A 320 9.40 -42.89 56.50
CA PRO A 320 8.92 -44.27 56.36
C PRO A 320 9.98 -45.18 55.69
N PRO A 321 9.90 -46.51 55.91
CA PRO A 321 10.93 -47.45 55.47
C PRO A 321 10.91 -47.68 53.95
N ILE A 322 12.11 -47.90 53.40
CA ILE A 322 12.38 -48.18 51.99
C ILE A 322 11.95 -49.62 51.66
N SER A 323 11.14 -49.81 50.62
CA SER A 323 10.89 -51.12 50.01
C SER A 323 11.47 -51.17 48.61
N ASP A 324 12.40 -52.10 48.38
CA ASP A 324 13.02 -52.39 47.09
C ASP A 324 11.99 -52.97 46.10
N THR A 325 11.68 -52.23 45.04
CA THR A 325 11.06 -52.78 43.83
C THR A 325 11.80 -52.28 42.60
N VAL A 326 12.58 -53.19 42.01
CA VAL A 326 13.25 -53.05 40.71
C VAL A 326 12.22 -53.28 39.60
N TYR A 327 11.98 -52.29 38.74
CA TYR A 327 11.27 -52.50 37.48
C TYR A 327 12.28 -52.71 36.35
N VAL A 328 12.37 -53.95 35.87
CA VAL A 328 13.08 -54.36 34.65
C VAL A 328 12.19 -54.02 33.46
N TYR A 329 12.60 -53.06 32.62
CA TYR A 329 11.95 -52.80 31.34
C TYR A 329 12.48 -53.79 30.29
N LYS A 330 11.56 -54.53 29.67
CA LYS A 330 11.85 -55.55 28.66
C LYS A 330 11.70 -54.90 27.28
N ASP A 331 12.83 -54.63 26.63
CA ASP A 331 12.89 -54.17 25.24
C ASP A 331 12.45 -55.28 24.29
N SER A 332 11.48 -54.98 23.43
CA SER A 332 11.24 -55.74 22.20
C SER A 332 10.83 -54.77 21.10
N ALA A 333 11.83 -54.12 20.48
CA ALA A 333 11.70 -53.51 19.17
C ALA A 333 12.33 -54.45 18.12
N SER A 334 11.64 -54.62 17.00
CA SER A 334 12.00 -55.51 15.89
C SER A 334 13.29 -55.08 15.18
N LEU A 335 14.13 -56.07 14.87
CA LEU A 335 15.48 -56.01 14.30
C LEU A 335 15.57 -55.51 12.83
N ALA A 336 14.63 -54.70 12.35
CA ALA A 336 14.57 -54.25 10.96
C ALA A 336 14.83 -52.74 10.76
N ASP A 337 14.73 -51.92 11.82
CA ASP A 337 14.89 -50.46 11.69
C ASP A 337 16.23 -49.91 12.20
N SER A 338 17.09 -50.74 12.82
CA SER A 338 18.40 -50.32 13.35
C SER A 338 19.54 -50.29 12.32
N LEU A 339 19.27 -50.69 11.07
CA LEU A 339 20.26 -50.72 9.98
C LEU A 339 20.17 -49.51 9.03
N ARG A 340 19.10 -48.70 9.08
CA ARG A 340 19.01 -47.48 8.26
C ARG A 340 19.50 -46.21 8.96
N LEU A 341 19.65 -46.24 10.28
CA LEU A 341 20.12 -45.11 11.09
C LEU A 341 21.65 -45.00 11.20
N LYS A 342 22.41 -46.06 10.88
CA LYS A 342 23.88 -46.04 10.90
C LYS A 342 24.50 -45.45 9.62
N ASP A 343 23.84 -45.57 8.47
CA ASP A 343 24.36 -45.05 7.19
C ASP A 343 24.11 -43.55 6.99
N THR A 344 23.16 -42.95 7.71
CA THR A 344 22.88 -41.50 7.61
C THR A 344 23.77 -40.66 8.52
N LEU A 345 24.30 -41.23 9.62
CA LEU A 345 25.19 -40.52 10.55
C LEU A 345 26.64 -40.46 10.08
N ILE A 346 27.08 -41.41 9.24
CA ILE A 346 28.46 -41.43 8.70
C ILE A 346 28.64 -40.40 7.57
N ASN A 347 27.60 -40.12 6.78
CA ASN A 347 27.67 -39.12 5.70
C ASN A 347 27.52 -37.66 6.18
N ALA A 348 27.05 -37.43 7.41
CA ALA A 348 26.89 -36.09 7.98
C ALA A 348 28.20 -35.52 8.56
N THR A 349 29.17 -36.36 8.92
CA THR A 349 30.47 -35.93 9.48
C THR A 349 31.54 -35.61 8.44
N ASP A 350 31.42 -36.12 7.20
CA ASP A 350 32.44 -35.90 6.15
C ASP A 350 32.28 -34.59 5.36
N THR A 351 31.11 -33.93 5.44
CA THR A 351 30.87 -32.66 4.72
C THR A 351 31.35 -31.44 5.51
N ILE A 352 31.48 -31.57 6.84
CA ILE A 352 31.91 -30.48 7.73
C ILE A 352 33.44 -30.32 7.74
N PHE A 353 34.21 -31.35 7.36
CA PHE A 353 35.68 -31.29 7.32
C PHE A 353 36.27 -30.76 6.00
N LYS A 354 35.47 -30.61 4.93
CA LYS A 354 35.93 -30.14 3.61
C LYS A 354 35.78 -28.63 3.36
N TYR A 355 35.16 -27.89 4.27
CA TYR A 355 35.00 -26.42 4.14
C TYR A 355 35.98 -25.59 5.00
N SER A 356 36.82 -26.19 5.84
CA SER A 356 37.81 -25.45 6.66
C SER A 356 39.22 -25.35 6.06
N THR A 357 39.49 -25.92 4.87
CA THR A 357 40.82 -25.93 4.23
C THR A 357 40.90 -25.23 2.88
N ARG A 358 39.92 -24.37 2.54
CA ARG A 358 39.95 -23.52 1.32
C ARG A 358 40.01 -22.00 1.58
N ALA A 359 40.31 -21.59 2.81
CA ALA A 359 40.47 -20.19 3.22
C ALA A 359 41.89 -19.86 3.74
N ALA A 360 42.90 -20.62 3.31
CA ALA A 360 44.30 -20.29 3.54
C ALA A 360 45.13 -20.74 2.33
N HIS A 361 45.04 -19.98 1.23
CA HIS A 361 46.10 -19.75 0.26
C HIS A 361 45.78 -18.53 -0.59
#